data_AF-A0AAQ4ECV9-F1
#
_entry.id   AF-A0AAQ4ECV9-F1
#
_cell.length_a   1.000
_cell.length_b   1.000
_cell.length_c   1.000
_cell.angle_alpha   90.00
_cell.angle_beta   90.00
_cell.angle_gamma   90.00
#
_symmetry.space_group_name_H-M   'P 1'
#
loop_
_entity.id
_entity.type
_entity.pdbx_description
1 polymer ?
#
loop_
_entity_poly.entity_id
_entity_poly.type
_entity_poly.pdbx_seq_one_letter_code
_entity_poly.pdbx_strand_id
1 'polypeptide(L)'
;MPNVRPREVKQLKKLWDNMKQKAKKERARLSRGVMGTGGGPPPKPVDERLSQIEAIVPHITTTAPNAFDSDRPRVSADVSNIIASMVQGDARLDESDG
;
A
#
# COMPACT_ATOMS: atom_id res chain seq x y z
N MET A 1 -14.62 7.05 -32.97
CA MET A 1 -14.10 5.68 -32.81
C MET A 1 -15.28 4.71 -32.74
N PRO A 2 -15.48 3.82 -33.72
CA PRO A 2 -16.80 3.21 -33.97
C PRO A 2 -17.12 1.96 -33.11
N ASN A 3 -16.46 1.72 -31.97
CA ASN A 3 -16.74 0.52 -31.17
C ASN A 3 -16.57 0.69 -29.65
N VAL A 4 -16.60 1.92 -29.15
CA VAL A 4 -16.49 2.20 -27.71
C VAL A 4 -17.88 2.44 -27.15
N ARG A 5 -18.38 1.49 -26.34
CA ARG A 5 -19.61 1.69 -25.57
C ARG A 5 -19.31 2.60 -24.37
N PRO A 6 -20.18 3.58 -24.05
CA PRO A 6 -20.04 4.39 -22.85
C PRO A 6 -19.98 3.51 -21.60
N ARG A 7 -19.10 3.86 -20.66
CA ARG A 7 -18.98 3.13 -19.39
C ARG A 7 -19.90 3.75 -18.35
N GLU A 8 -20.64 2.90 -17.64
CA GLU A 8 -21.40 3.31 -16.49
C GLU A 8 -20.48 3.60 -15.29
N VAL A 9 -20.95 4.46 -14.37
CA VAL A 9 -20.25 4.79 -13.13
C VAL A 9 -19.87 3.54 -12.33
N LYS A 10 -20.75 2.53 -12.27
CA LYS A 10 -20.49 1.25 -11.59
C LYS A 10 -19.28 0.53 -12.19
N GLN A 11 -19.17 0.54 -13.52
CA GLN A 11 -18.06 -0.10 -14.24
C GLN A 11 -16.74 0.65 -14.01
N LEU A 12 -16.79 1.98 -13.96
CA LEU A 12 -15.61 2.80 -13.67
C LEU A 12 -15.11 2.60 -12.23
N LYS A 13 -16.02 2.58 -11.25
CA LYS A 13 -15.68 2.26 -9.85
C LYS A 13 -15.06 0.87 -9.73
N LYS A 14 -15.66 -0.14 -10.37
CA LYS A 14 -15.12 -1.50 -10.37
C LYS A 14 -13.75 -1.59 -11.04
N LEU A 15 -13.55 -0.87 -12.14
CA LEU A 15 -12.25 -0.77 -12.80
C LEU A 15 -11.19 -0.19 -11.85
N TRP A 16 -11.52 0.90 -11.16
CA TRP A 16 -10.64 1.51 -10.17
C TRP A 16 -10.28 0.56 -9.03
N ASP A 17 -11.25 -0.18 -8.49
CA ASP A 17 -10.99 -1.18 -7.46
C ASP A 17 -10.06 -2.29 -7.94
N ASN A 18 -10.28 -2.79 -9.15
CA ASN A 18 -9.42 -3.80 -9.76
C ASN A 18 -7.99 -3.26 -9.97
N MET A 19 -7.85 -1.99 -10.37
CA MET A 19 -6.55 -1.33 -10.56
C MET A 19 -5.79 -1.20 -9.24
N LYS A 20 -6.45 -0.76 -8.16
CA LYS A 20 -5.86 -0.72 -6.81
C LYS A 20 -5.42 -2.11 -6.31
N GLN A 21 -6.27 -3.11 -6.50
CA GLN A 21 -5.95 -4.49 -6.12
C GLN A 21 -4.76 -5.04 -6.91
N LYS A 22 -4.69 -4.75 -8.22
CA LYS A 22 -3.56 -5.13 -9.06
C LYS A 22 -2.26 -4.48 -8.59
N ALA A 23 -2.27 -3.17 -8.30
CA ALA A 23 -1.09 -2.46 -7.78
C ALA A 23 -0.59 -3.11 -6.48
N LYS A 24 -1.49 -3.35 -5.51
CA LYS A 24 -1.15 -4.01 -4.25
C LYS A 24 -0.52 -5.40 -4.44
N LYS A 25 -1.07 -6.21 -5.35
CA LYS A 25 -0.57 -7.56 -5.64
C LYS A 25 0.82 -7.53 -6.28
N GLU A 26 1.04 -6.61 -7.23
CA GLU A 26 2.32 -6.47 -7.91
C GLU A 26 3.41 -6.03 -6.92
N ARG A 27 3.12 -5.07 -6.04
CA ARG A 27 4.04 -4.65 -4.98
C ARG A 27 4.43 -5.82 -4.05
N ALA A 28 3.44 -6.62 -3.62
CA ALA A 28 3.70 -7.81 -2.81
C ALA A 28 4.52 -8.88 -3.57
N ARG A 29 4.33 -9.01 -4.89
CA ARG A 29 5.17 -9.88 -5.73
C ARG A 29 6.62 -9.38 -5.76
N LEU A 30 6.83 -8.08 -5.94
CA LEU A 30 8.18 -7.51 -5.94
C LEU A 30 8.89 -7.70 -4.60
N SER A 31 8.21 -7.39 -3.48
CA SER A 31 8.78 -7.54 -2.14
C SER A 31 9.29 -8.97 -1.91
N ARG A 32 8.45 -9.96 -2.24
CA ARG A 32 8.83 -11.38 -2.14
C ARG A 32 9.94 -11.78 -3.12
N GLY A 33 9.94 -11.20 -4.33
CA GLY A 33 10.99 -11.45 -5.32
C GLY A 33 12.36 -10.93 -4.88
N VAL A 34 12.39 -9.77 -4.23
CA VAL A 34 13.63 -9.17 -3.67
C VAL A 34 14.12 -9.96 -2.45
N MET A 35 13.20 -10.45 -1.61
CA MET A 35 13.53 -11.21 -0.41
C MET A 35 13.82 -12.70 -0.68
N GLY A 36 13.59 -13.17 -1.91
CA GLY A 36 13.92 -14.53 -2.31
C GLY A 36 15.44 -14.72 -2.41
N THR A 37 15.99 -15.66 -1.64
CA THR A 37 17.42 -16.02 -1.68
C THR A 37 17.76 -17.03 -2.79
N GLY A 38 16.79 -17.42 -3.61
CA GLY A 38 16.85 -18.57 -4.51
C GLY A 38 17.53 -18.38 -5.87
N GLY A 39 18.49 -17.45 -6.02
CA GLY A 39 19.29 -17.28 -7.25
C GLY A 39 18.52 -16.99 -8.55
N GLY A 40 17.22 -16.70 -8.47
CA GLY A 40 16.37 -16.44 -9.62
C GLY A 40 16.65 -15.07 -10.27
N PRO A 41 16.23 -14.87 -11.53
CA PRO A 41 16.38 -13.59 -12.21
C PRO A 41 15.64 -12.49 -11.44
N PRO A 42 16.14 -11.23 -11.48
CA PRO A 42 15.54 -10.12 -10.75
C PRO A 42 14.08 -9.91 -11.20
N PRO A 43 13.19 -9.46 -10.28
CA PRO A 43 11.80 -9.23 -10.61
C PRO A 43 11.66 -8.15 -11.70
N LYS A 44 10.74 -8.36 -12.64
CA LYS A 44 10.49 -7.43 -13.74
C LYS A 44 10.07 -6.03 -13.22
N PRO A 45 10.44 -4.95 -13.92
CA PRO A 45 10.00 -3.60 -13.58
C PRO A 45 8.47 -3.47 -13.52
N VAL A 46 7.99 -2.58 -12.65
CA VAL A 46 6.56 -2.31 -12.48
C VAL A 46 6.00 -1.59 -13.69
N ASP A 47 4.77 -1.94 -14.08
CA ASP A 47 3.97 -1.17 -15.03
C ASP A 47 3.81 0.28 -14.54
N GLU A 48 4.17 1.26 -15.36
CA GLU A 48 4.16 2.69 -15.03
C GLU A 48 2.80 3.15 -14.48
N ARG A 49 1.70 2.60 -15.00
CA ARG A 49 0.34 2.92 -14.53
C ARG A 49 0.11 2.50 -13.09
N LEU A 50 0.73 1.40 -12.65
CA LEU A 50 0.65 0.96 -11.26
C LEU A 50 1.43 1.88 -10.34
N SER A 51 2.60 2.37 -10.78
CA SER A 51 3.35 3.39 -10.04
C SER A 51 2.54 4.68 -9.84
N GLN A 52 1.80 5.10 -10.86
CA GLN A 52 0.91 6.27 -10.76
C GLN A 52 -0.24 6.04 -9.77
N ILE A 53 -0.84 4.84 -9.76
CA ILE A 53 -1.89 4.48 -8.79
C ILE A 53 -1.34 4.52 -7.36
N GLU A 54 -0.12 4.02 -7.13
CA GLU A 54 0.52 4.08 -5.81
C GLU A 54 0.74 5.52 -5.34
N ALA A 55 1.10 6.43 -6.24
CA ALA A 55 1.26 7.86 -5.94
C ALA A 55 -0.08 8.54 -5.60
N ILE A 56 -1.17 8.16 -6.28
CA ILE A 56 -2.51 8.73 -6.04
C ILE A 56 -3.13 8.18 -4.74
N VAL A 57 -2.80 6.93 -4.37
CA VAL A 57 -3.44 6.24 -3.24
C VAL A 57 -2.40 5.68 -2.26
N PRO A 58 -1.61 6.55 -1.60
CA PRO A 58 -0.48 6.13 -0.78
C PRO A 58 -0.93 5.26 0.41
N HIS A 59 -2.16 5.42 0.91
CA HIS A 59 -2.68 4.63 2.02
C HIS A 59 -2.88 3.14 1.70
N ILE A 60 -2.91 2.74 0.43
CA ILE A 60 -3.05 1.32 0.03
C ILE A 60 -1.73 0.57 0.10
N THR A 61 -0.63 1.29 -0.13
CA THR A 61 0.74 0.76 -0.06
C THR A 61 1.38 1.00 1.29
N THR A 62 0.82 1.92 2.07
CA THR A 62 1.23 2.20 3.43
C THR A 62 0.73 1.12 4.38
N THR A 63 1.64 0.58 5.18
CA THR A 63 1.34 -0.46 6.17
C THR A 63 1.80 0.01 7.53
N ALA A 64 1.00 -0.24 8.57
CA ALA A 64 1.42 0.04 9.93
C ALA A 64 2.71 -0.74 10.27
N PRO A 65 3.61 -0.15 11.05
CA PRO A 65 4.78 -0.86 11.56
C PRO A 65 4.31 -2.07 12.37
N ASN A 66 4.86 -3.24 12.07
CA ASN A 66 4.57 -4.48 12.78
C ASN A 66 5.90 -5.16 13.15
N ALA A 67 6.14 -5.36 14.44
CA ALA A 67 7.36 -5.97 14.96
C ALA A 67 7.49 -7.47 14.57
N PHE A 68 6.39 -8.11 14.19
CA PHE A 68 6.33 -9.52 13.81
C PHE A 68 6.29 -9.75 12.30
N ASP A 69 6.46 -8.72 11.48
CA ASP A 69 6.48 -8.80 10.02
C ASP A 69 7.91 -8.62 9.50
N SER A 70 8.62 -9.72 9.26
CA SER A 70 10.00 -9.73 8.75
C SER A 70 10.11 -9.37 7.27
N ASP A 71 8.99 -9.39 6.54
CA ASP A 71 8.98 -9.40 5.08
C ASP A 71 8.59 -8.04 4.48
N ARG A 72 8.60 -6.97 5.29
CA ARG A 72 8.20 -5.64 4.83
C ARG A 72 9.32 -4.60 4.86
N PRO A 73 9.48 -3.81 3.78
CA PRO A 73 10.33 -2.63 3.81
C PRO A 73 9.76 -1.60 4.79
N ARG A 74 10.68 -0.93 5.51
CA ARG A 74 10.35 0.09 6.53
C ARG A 74 9.45 1.17 5.92
N VAL A 75 8.45 1.59 6.69
CA VAL A 75 7.53 2.69 6.35
C VAL A 75 8.30 3.99 6.11
N SER A 76 7.77 4.87 5.25
CA SER A 76 8.25 6.24 5.14
C SER A 76 8.18 6.92 6.52
N ALA A 77 9.21 7.69 6.88
CA ALA A 77 9.30 8.37 8.16
C ALA A 77 8.05 9.21 8.46
N ASP A 78 7.48 9.87 7.44
CA ASP A 78 6.27 10.70 7.58
C ASP A 78 5.06 9.89 8.05
N VAL A 79 4.88 8.69 7.49
CA VAL A 79 3.80 7.78 7.90
C VAL A 79 4.05 7.26 9.31
N SER A 80 5.29 6.86 9.61
CA SER A 80 5.65 6.37 10.95
C SER A 80 5.33 7.40 12.02
N ASN A 81 5.59 8.68 11.74
CA ASN A 81 5.31 9.79 12.65
C ASN A 81 3.80 10.00 12.86
N ILE A 82 2.99 9.91 11.79
CA ILE A 82 1.52 10.01 11.89
C ILE A 82 0.93 8.83 12.68
N ILE A 83 1.42 7.60 12.47
CA ILE A 83 0.92 6.44 13.20
C ILE A 83 1.35 6.50 14.68
N ALA A 84 2.59 6.92 14.95
CA ALA A 84 3.09 7.07 16.31
C ALA A 84 2.28 8.10 17.12
N SER A 85 1.90 9.22 16.50
CA SER A 85 1.10 10.24 17.17
C SER A 85 -0.34 9.77 17.47
N MET A 86 -0.93 8.93 16.62
CA MET A 86 -2.25 8.32 16.87
C MET A 86 -2.24 7.33 18.03
N VAL A 87 -1.16 6.56 18.20
CA VAL A 87 -1.03 5.59 19.30
C VAL A 87 -0.74 6.27 20.66
N GLN A 88 -0.12 7.45 20.64
CA GLN A 88 0.20 8.21 21.87
C GLN A 88 -0.95 9.10 22.37
N GLY A 89 -2.02 9.27 21.58
CA GLY A 89 -3.18 10.10 21.92
C GLY A 89 -4.10 9.53 23.00
N ASP A 90 -4.08 8.21 23.25
CA ASP A 90 -4.97 7.52 24.20
C ASP A 90 -4.42 7.42 25.64
N ALA A 91 -3.19 7.86 25.89
CA ALA A 91 -2.52 7.65 27.19
C ALA A 91 -2.60 8.86 28.15
N ARG A 92 -3.65 9.70 28.08
CA ARG A 92 -3.73 10.96 28.86
C ARG A 92 -5.01 11.19 29.66
N LEU A 93 -5.73 10.16 30.06
CA LEU A 93 -6.83 10.29 31.03
C LEU A 93 -6.83 9.10 32.00
N ASP A 94 -5.95 9.11 32.99
CA ASP A 94 -6.21 8.54 34.33
C ASP A 94 -4.94 8.63 35.19
N GLU A 95 -4.61 9.81 35.72
CA GLU A 95 -3.94 9.95 37.04
C GLU A 95 -4.18 11.39 37.54
N SER A 96 -5.37 11.61 38.10
CA SER A 96 -5.62 12.72 39.02
C SER A 96 -6.80 12.35 39.92
N ASP A 97 -6.53 11.52 40.92
CA ASP A 97 -7.18 11.66 42.24
C ASP A 97 -6.35 10.91 43.29
N GLY A 98 -5.93 11.65 44.32
CA GLY A 98 -5.10 11.19 45.44
C GLY A 98 -4.46 12.35 46.18
#